data_AF-A0A9W9RTE8-F1
#
_entry.id   AF-A0A9W9RTE8-F1
#
_cell.length_a   1.000
_cell.length_b   1.000
_cell.length_c   1.000
_cell.angle_alpha   90.00
_cell.angle_beta   90.00
_cell.angle_gamma   90.00
#
_symmetry.space_group_name_H-M   'P 1'
#
loop_
_entity.id
_entity.type
_entity.pdbx_description
1 polymer ?
#
loop_
_entity_poly.entity_id
_entity_poly.type
_entity_poly.pdbx_seq_one_letter_code
_entity_poly.pdbx_strand_id
1 'polypeptide(L)'
;MAAIPAIETSGYIPISEWPNLESLAVGFREHLMAESHKLTGSSLAIIFADTDQTCITHKFVDTQTLEWEIRQTKQRGTAQYKAFEVRPNIFFVDFYKADYEEQVSLFINITSGQVIVGLSGFHVREDGQKRTWTKFTDASIEGYANVTPFAPTVDLIGKHILYRYTPRDAYEHVYLNQGTFTWHCLSGTEKGLADTEPCKMLKLDDK
;
A
#
# COMPACT_ATOMS: atom_id res chain seq x y z
N MET A 1 27.23 7.51 -27.56
CA MET A 1 25.87 7.61 -27.00
C MET A 1 24.92 7.73 -28.17
N ALA A 2 24.13 6.69 -28.46
CA ALA A 2 23.09 6.80 -29.47
C ALA A 2 21.95 7.64 -28.89
N ALA A 3 21.66 8.78 -29.51
CA ALA A 3 20.52 9.62 -29.17
C ALA A 3 19.24 8.81 -29.38
N ILE A 4 18.38 8.75 -28.36
CA ILE A 4 17.01 8.26 -28.50
C ILE A 4 16.32 9.19 -29.51
N PRO A 5 15.82 8.70 -30.64
CA PRO A 5 15.16 9.55 -31.62
C PRO A 5 13.89 10.15 -30.98
N ALA A 6 13.78 11.47 -30.99
CA ALA A 6 12.73 12.26 -30.34
C ALA A 6 11.34 12.15 -31.03
N ILE A 7 10.92 10.96 -31.47
CA ILE A 7 9.76 10.80 -32.39
C ILE A 7 8.58 10.00 -31.80
N GLU A 8 8.62 9.50 -30.56
CA GLU A 8 7.45 8.76 -30.01
C GLU A 8 7.13 9.08 -28.54
N THR A 9 7.17 10.35 -28.16
CA THR A 9 6.50 10.79 -26.92
C THR A 9 5.18 11.44 -27.29
N SER A 10 4.08 10.91 -26.78
CA SER A 10 2.77 11.55 -26.89
C SER A 10 2.85 12.99 -26.37
N GLY A 11 2.06 13.90 -26.98
CA GLY A 11 1.85 15.22 -26.42
C GLY A 11 1.06 15.16 -25.10
N TYR A 12 0.59 16.31 -24.62
CA TYR A 12 -0.29 16.35 -23.46
C TYR A 12 -1.57 15.55 -23.71
N ILE A 13 -1.86 14.58 -22.83
CA ILE A 13 -3.08 13.77 -22.83
C ILE A 13 -3.95 14.24 -21.64
N PRO A 14 -5.16 14.77 -21.86
CA PRO A 14 -6.02 15.21 -20.76
C PRO A 14 -6.50 14.03 -19.91
N ILE A 15 -6.70 14.26 -18.60
CA ILE A 15 -7.13 13.24 -17.62
C ILE A 15 -8.40 12.50 -18.08
N SER A 16 -9.31 13.16 -18.80
CA SER A 16 -10.52 12.54 -19.35
C SER A 16 -10.27 11.43 -20.37
N GLU A 17 -9.06 11.35 -20.93
CA GLU A 17 -8.63 10.35 -21.90
C GLU A 17 -7.69 9.29 -21.28
N TRP A 18 -7.42 9.38 -19.97
CA TRP A 18 -6.56 8.40 -19.30
C TRP A 18 -7.26 7.05 -19.21
N PRO A 19 -6.52 5.92 -19.33
CA PRO A 19 -7.09 4.61 -19.15
C PRO A 19 -7.60 4.44 -17.71
N ASN A 20 -8.57 3.55 -17.53
CA ASN A 20 -9.07 3.24 -16.19
C ASN A 20 -8.16 2.24 -15.45
N LEU A 21 -8.34 2.14 -14.13
CA LEU A 21 -7.56 1.25 -13.27
C LEU A 21 -7.67 -0.23 -13.67
N GLU A 22 -8.82 -0.66 -14.19
CA GLU A 22 -9.01 -2.05 -14.66
C GLU A 22 -8.10 -2.38 -15.83
N SER A 23 -7.92 -1.44 -16.76
CA SER A 23 -7.02 -1.57 -17.90
C SER A 23 -5.55 -1.60 -17.47
N LEU A 24 -5.20 -0.87 -16.40
CA LEU A 24 -3.87 -0.90 -15.80
C LEU A 24 -3.57 -2.27 -15.18
N ALA A 25 -4.52 -2.84 -14.43
CA ALA A 25 -4.30 -4.05 -13.64
C ALA A 25 -3.99 -5.33 -14.46
N VAL A 26 -4.25 -5.33 -15.77
CA VAL A 26 -4.02 -6.48 -16.64
C VAL A 26 -2.53 -6.79 -16.76
N GLY A 27 -2.11 -7.92 -16.19
CA GLY A 27 -0.74 -8.45 -16.32
C GLY A 27 0.25 -7.96 -15.26
N PHE A 28 -0.14 -7.06 -14.35
CA PHE A 28 0.75 -6.41 -13.37
C PHE A 28 1.35 -7.31 -12.27
N ARG A 29 1.15 -8.62 -12.34
CA ARG A 29 1.49 -9.58 -11.27
C ARG A 29 2.78 -10.36 -11.50
N GLU A 30 3.44 -10.17 -12.63
CA GLU A 30 4.57 -11.02 -13.06
C GLU A 30 5.76 -10.96 -12.09
N HIS A 31 6.18 -9.76 -11.66
CA HIS A 31 7.26 -9.60 -10.68
C HIS A 31 6.74 -9.51 -9.23
N LEU A 32 5.50 -9.92 -8.97
CA LEU A 32 4.99 -9.93 -7.60
C LEU A 32 5.79 -10.95 -6.79
N MET A 33 6.26 -10.53 -5.62
CA MET A 33 6.98 -11.41 -4.72
C MET A 33 6.10 -12.58 -4.25
N ALA A 34 6.72 -13.69 -3.86
CA ALA A 34 6.00 -14.85 -3.36
C ALA A 34 5.22 -14.50 -2.08
N GLU A 35 3.98 -14.98 -1.99
CA GLU A 35 3.16 -14.86 -0.78
C GLU A 35 3.83 -15.61 0.38
N SER A 36 3.79 -15.00 1.57
CA SER A 36 4.28 -15.60 2.80
C SER A 36 3.14 -16.21 3.59
N HIS A 37 3.30 -17.47 3.98
CA HIS A 37 2.35 -18.20 4.82
C HIS A 37 2.80 -18.28 6.28
N LYS A 38 3.84 -17.52 6.67
CA LYS A 38 4.40 -17.58 8.03
C LYS A 38 3.46 -17.06 9.12
N LEU A 39 2.42 -16.30 8.75
CA LEU A 39 1.39 -15.83 9.68
C LEU A 39 0.28 -16.87 9.89
N THR A 40 0.17 -17.91 9.07
CA THR A 40 -0.90 -18.93 9.19
C THR A 40 -0.92 -19.58 10.57
N GLY A 41 -2.12 -19.67 11.15
CA GLY A 41 -2.35 -20.19 12.50
C GLY A 41 -2.06 -19.18 13.63
N SER A 42 -1.50 -18.01 13.32
CA SER A 42 -1.22 -16.98 14.32
C SER A 42 -2.41 -16.05 14.57
N SER A 43 -2.34 -15.32 15.68
CA SER A 43 -3.30 -14.27 16.03
C SER A 43 -2.53 -13.03 16.51
N LEU A 44 -2.80 -11.89 15.90
CA LEU A 44 -2.20 -10.60 16.23
C LEU A 44 -3.29 -9.65 16.69
N ALA A 45 -3.17 -9.15 17.92
CA ALA A 45 -4.01 -8.08 18.41
C ALA A 45 -3.30 -6.74 18.18
N ILE A 46 -3.92 -5.86 17.39
CA ILE A 46 -3.35 -4.59 16.96
C ILE A 46 -4.08 -3.46 17.68
N ILE A 47 -3.34 -2.65 18.43
CA ILE A 47 -3.82 -1.52 19.22
C ILE A 47 -3.53 -0.22 18.48
N PHE A 48 -4.56 0.54 18.14
CA PHE A 48 -4.47 1.77 17.36
C PHE A 48 -4.15 2.97 18.26
N ALA A 49 -3.20 3.81 17.85
CA ALA A 49 -2.69 4.93 18.66
C ALA A 49 -3.60 6.18 18.66
N ASP A 50 -4.46 6.35 17.65
CA ASP A 50 -5.26 7.56 17.42
C ASP A 50 -6.71 7.47 17.91
N THR A 51 -7.11 6.34 18.50
CA THR A 51 -8.45 6.09 19.04
C THR A 51 -8.37 5.87 20.56
N ASP A 52 -9.51 5.65 21.21
CA ASP A 52 -9.63 5.16 22.60
C ASP A 52 -9.05 3.73 22.76
N GLN A 53 -7.80 3.54 22.31
CA GLN A 53 -7.07 2.27 22.23
C GLN A 53 -7.89 1.17 21.56
N THR A 54 -8.52 1.46 20.42
CA THR A 54 -9.25 0.44 19.65
C THR A 54 -8.33 -0.74 19.38
N CYS A 55 -8.78 -1.94 19.72
CA CYS A 55 -7.99 -3.15 19.58
C CYS A 55 -8.70 -4.08 18.61
N ILE A 56 -8.02 -4.39 17.50
CA ILE A 56 -8.54 -5.30 16.47
C ILE A 56 -7.67 -6.55 16.47
N THR A 57 -8.28 -7.68 16.79
CA THR A 57 -7.63 -9.00 16.70
C THR A 57 -7.75 -9.51 15.27
N HIS A 58 -6.63 -9.89 14.68
CA HIS A 58 -6.49 -10.47 13.36
C HIS A 58 -5.98 -11.90 13.50
N LYS A 59 -6.83 -12.88 13.17
CA LYS A 59 -6.51 -14.30 13.23
C LYS A 59 -6.35 -14.83 11.81
N PHE A 60 -5.14 -15.25 11.49
CA PHE A 60 -4.79 -15.81 10.19
C PHE A 60 -5.13 -17.30 10.20
N VAL A 61 -6.35 -17.65 9.79
CA VAL A 61 -6.90 -19.00 9.93
C VAL A 61 -6.13 -20.01 9.09
N ASP A 62 -5.91 -19.68 7.82
CA ASP A 62 -5.17 -20.50 6.87
C ASP A 62 -4.26 -19.60 6.00
N THR A 63 -3.82 -20.08 4.83
CA THR A 63 -2.94 -19.34 3.93
C THR A 63 -3.61 -18.16 3.20
N GLN A 64 -4.94 -18.09 3.20
CA GLN A 64 -5.72 -17.10 2.46
C GLN A 64 -6.86 -16.49 3.29
N THR A 65 -7.29 -17.12 4.40
CA THR A 65 -8.42 -16.67 5.21
C THR A 65 -7.96 -15.96 6.48
N LEU A 66 -8.46 -14.75 6.70
CA LEU A 66 -8.27 -13.95 7.91
C LEU A 66 -9.61 -13.64 8.57
N GLU A 67 -9.70 -13.87 9.87
CA GLU A 67 -10.79 -13.41 10.73
C GLU A 67 -10.34 -12.14 11.47
N TRP A 68 -11.21 -11.13 11.57
CA TRP A 68 -10.95 -9.94 12.37
C TRP A 68 -12.06 -9.72 13.39
N GLU A 69 -11.72 -9.22 14.57
CA GLU A 69 -12.67 -8.81 15.62
C GLU A 69 -12.21 -7.49 16.27
N ILE A 70 -13.08 -6.49 16.29
CA ILE A 70 -12.93 -5.29 17.11
C ILE A 70 -13.33 -5.66 18.53
N ARG A 71 -12.37 -5.68 19.47
CA ARG A 71 -12.60 -6.22 20.81
C ARG A 71 -13.64 -5.45 21.61
N GLN A 72 -13.69 -4.13 21.45
CA GLN A 72 -14.58 -3.22 22.17
C GLN A 72 -16.04 -3.41 21.76
N THR A 73 -16.32 -3.53 20.47
CA THR A 73 -17.69 -3.61 19.93
C THR A 73 -18.15 -5.04 19.64
N LYS A 74 -17.23 -6.02 19.66
CA LYS A 74 -17.46 -7.40 19.23
C LYS A 74 -17.87 -7.56 17.78
N GLN A 75 -17.74 -6.50 17.00
CA GLN A 75 -17.90 -6.55 15.55
C GLN A 75 -16.77 -7.38 14.96
N ARG A 76 -17.12 -8.28 14.03
CA ARG A 76 -16.19 -9.24 13.45
C ARG A 76 -16.53 -9.52 12.01
N GLY A 77 -15.57 -10.08 11.29
CA GLY A 77 -15.76 -10.53 9.91
C GLY A 77 -14.64 -11.46 9.45
N THR A 78 -14.79 -11.92 8.22
CA THR A 78 -13.81 -12.77 7.54
C THR A 78 -13.46 -12.14 6.20
N ALA A 79 -12.20 -12.21 5.80
CA ALA A 79 -11.72 -11.71 4.52
C ALA A 79 -10.70 -12.68 3.92
N GLN A 80 -10.61 -12.68 2.59
CA GLN A 80 -9.44 -13.24 1.91
C GLN A 80 -8.29 -12.23 2.04
N TYR A 81 -7.11 -12.69 2.45
CA TYR A 81 -5.92 -11.87 2.62
C TYR A 81 -4.77 -12.40 1.76
N LYS A 82 -3.80 -11.51 1.52
CA LYS A 82 -2.45 -11.89 1.12
C LYS A 82 -1.46 -11.34 2.12
N ALA A 83 -0.39 -12.07 2.37
CA ALA A 83 0.72 -11.60 3.17
C ALA A 83 2.02 -11.77 2.40
N PHE A 84 2.94 -10.82 2.58
CA PHE A 84 4.25 -10.82 1.97
C PHE A 84 5.28 -10.45 3.02
N GLU A 85 6.28 -11.30 3.22
CA GLU A 85 7.39 -10.98 4.11
C GLU A 85 8.42 -10.14 3.35
N VAL A 86 8.21 -8.82 3.35
CA VAL A 86 9.00 -7.85 2.57
C VAL A 86 10.45 -7.73 3.06
N ARG A 87 10.67 -8.06 4.33
CA ARG A 87 11.97 -8.25 5.00
C ARG A 87 11.79 -9.29 6.11
N PRO A 88 12.86 -9.94 6.62
CA PRO A 88 12.73 -10.88 7.73
C PRO A 88 11.89 -10.29 8.87
N ASN A 89 10.81 -10.98 9.24
CA ASN A 89 9.87 -10.56 10.30
C ASN A 89 9.11 -9.24 10.05
N ILE A 90 9.14 -8.69 8.83
CA ILE A 90 8.34 -7.53 8.43
C ILE A 90 7.38 -7.96 7.33
N PHE A 91 6.08 -7.85 7.62
CA PHE A 91 5.02 -8.33 6.76
C PHE A 91 4.19 -7.18 6.21
N PHE A 92 3.89 -7.24 4.93
CA PHE A 92 2.80 -6.50 4.30
C PHE A 92 1.60 -7.45 4.18
N VAL A 93 0.49 -7.12 4.83
CA VAL A 93 -0.76 -7.90 4.80
C VAL A 93 -1.83 -7.03 4.15
N ASP A 94 -2.59 -7.58 3.21
CA ASP A 94 -3.56 -6.83 2.42
C ASP A 94 -4.86 -7.64 2.28
N PHE A 95 -6.01 -7.04 2.61
CA PHE A 95 -7.33 -7.69 2.54
C PHE A 95 -8.46 -6.68 2.38
N TYR A 96 -9.56 -7.13 1.76
CA TYR A 96 -10.75 -6.30 1.50
C TYR A 96 -11.90 -6.67 2.44
N LYS A 97 -12.52 -5.66 3.06
CA LYS A 97 -13.72 -5.79 3.89
C LYS A 97 -14.95 -5.39 3.07
N ALA A 98 -15.56 -6.37 2.38
CA ALA A 98 -16.65 -6.12 1.45
C ALA A 98 -17.86 -5.38 2.07
N ASP A 99 -18.25 -5.75 3.29
CA ASP A 99 -19.39 -5.11 3.99
C ASP A 99 -19.18 -3.62 4.31
N TYR A 100 -17.94 -3.13 4.21
CA TYR A 100 -17.56 -1.75 4.52
C TYR A 100 -17.03 -1.01 3.28
N GLU A 101 -16.88 -1.71 2.15
CA GLU A 101 -16.20 -1.20 0.96
C GLU A 101 -14.80 -0.63 1.24
N GLU A 102 -14.08 -1.27 2.16
CA GLU A 102 -12.78 -0.82 2.67
C GLU A 102 -11.67 -1.81 2.33
N GLN A 103 -10.57 -1.30 1.78
CA GLN A 103 -9.31 -2.00 1.66
C GLN A 103 -8.46 -1.76 2.91
N VAL A 104 -7.94 -2.82 3.50
CA VAL A 104 -7.07 -2.76 4.68
C VAL A 104 -5.68 -3.28 4.30
N SER A 105 -4.67 -2.44 4.50
CA SER A 105 -3.28 -2.79 4.34
C SER A 105 -2.55 -2.59 5.68
N LEU A 106 -1.83 -3.63 6.13
CA LEU A 106 -1.06 -3.62 7.37
C LEU A 106 0.42 -3.81 7.02
N PHE A 107 1.27 -2.91 7.50
CA PHE A 107 2.71 -3.17 7.58
C PHE A 107 3.05 -3.48 9.03
N ILE A 108 3.57 -4.68 9.28
CA ILE A 108 3.74 -5.26 10.61
C ILE A 108 5.19 -5.67 10.79
N ASN A 109 5.90 -5.10 11.76
CA ASN A 109 7.18 -5.62 12.24
C ASN A 109 6.92 -6.47 13.49
N ILE A 110 6.97 -7.80 13.36
CA ILE A 110 6.67 -8.71 14.48
C ILE A 110 7.82 -8.82 15.49
N THR A 111 8.99 -8.25 15.20
CA THR A 111 10.13 -8.19 16.12
C THR A 111 10.07 -6.97 17.03
N SER A 112 9.67 -5.81 16.50
CA SER A 112 9.55 -4.57 17.29
C SER A 112 8.14 -4.28 17.80
N GLY A 113 7.13 -4.97 17.27
CA GLY A 113 5.72 -4.72 17.56
C GLY A 113 5.14 -3.51 16.82
N GLN A 114 5.90 -2.85 15.93
CA GLN A 114 5.44 -1.69 15.16
C GLN A 114 4.44 -2.08 14.09
N VAL A 115 3.37 -1.29 13.96
CA VAL A 115 2.36 -1.45 12.91
C VAL A 115 2.01 -0.07 12.33
N ILE A 116 1.86 0.01 11.00
CA ILE A 116 1.11 1.09 10.35
C ILE A 116 -0.06 0.47 9.58
N VAL A 117 -1.25 1.02 9.78
CA VAL A 117 -2.50 0.58 9.15
C VAL A 117 -2.88 1.61 8.10
N GLY A 118 -3.01 1.17 6.85
CA GLY A 118 -3.66 1.91 5.78
C GLY A 118 -5.09 1.41 5.62
N LEU A 119 -6.05 2.28 5.87
CA LEU A 119 -7.45 2.05 5.54
C LEU A 119 -7.80 2.90 4.33
N SER A 120 -8.24 2.25 3.25
CA SER A 120 -8.56 2.92 2.00
C SER A 120 -9.99 2.60 1.57
N GLY A 121 -10.60 3.54 0.85
CA GLY A 121 -11.92 3.35 0.29
C GLY A 121 -12.21 4.38 -0.78
N PHE A 122 -13.48 4.49 -1.14
CA PHE A 122 -13.94 5.48 -2.10
C PHE A 122 -14.95 6.42 -1.46
N HIS A 123 -15.01 7.64 -1.98
CA HIS A 123 -16.15 8.55 -1.76
C HIS A 123 -16.60 9.09 -3.12
N VAL A 124 -17.88 9.44 -3.21
CA VAL A 124 -18.46 10.10 -4.39
C VAL A 124 -18.64 11.56 -4.05
N ARG A 125 -18.04 12.45 -4.84
CA ARG A 125 -18.19 13.90 -4.68
C ARG A 125 -19.57 14.36 -5.18
N GLU A 126 -19.96 15.57 -4.82
CA GLU A 126 -21.24 16.18 -5.24
C GLU A 126 -21.39 16.25 -6.77
N ASP A 127 -20.27 16.37 -7.50
CA ASP A 127 -20.20 16.36 -8.96
C ASP A 127 -20.25 14.94 -9.58
N GLY A 128 -20.46 13.91 -8.77
CA GLY A 128 -20.52 12.51 -9.19
C GLY A 128 -19.16 11.84 -9.35
N GLN A 129 -18.04 12.55 -9.13
CA GLN A 129 -16.71 11.95 -9.27
C GLN A 129 -16.39 11.00 -8.12
N LYS A 130 -16.07 9.74 -8.46
CA LYS A 130 -15.51 8.76 -7.51
C LYS A 130 -14.05 9.11 -7.23
N ARG A 131 -13.68 9.19 -5.96
CA ARG A 131 -12.31 9.49 -5.49
C ARG A 131 -11.90 8.49 -4.43
N THR A 132 -10.62 8.12 -4.45
CA THR A 132 -10.02 7.31 -3.40
C THR A 132 -9.68 8.17 -2.20
N TRP A 133 -9.72 7.56 -1.02
CA TRP A 133 -9.14 8.13 0.20
C TRP A 133 -8.29 7.06 0.86
N THR A 134 -7.33 7.50 1.67
CA THR A 134 -6.55 6.59 2.53
C THR A 134 -6.24 7.29 3.84
N LYS A 135 -6.55 6.63 4.95
CA LYS A 135 -6.16 7.03 6.29
C LYS A 135 -5.05 6.12 6.77
N PHE A 136 -3.92 6.70 7.17
CA PHE A 136 -2.84 5.99 7.81
C PHE A 136 -2.89 6.21 9.32
N THR A 137 -2.87 5.12 10.08
CA THR A 137 -2.87 5.13 11.53
C THR A 137 -1.73 4.30 12.08
N ASP A 138 -0.96 4.88 13.00
CA ASP A 138 0.06 4.16 13.76
C ASP A 138 -0.59 3.23 14.77
N ALA A 139 -0.02 2.04 14.93
CA ALA A 139 -0.52 1.01 15.82
C ALA A 139 0.63 0.14 16.37
N SER A 140 0.30 -0.72 17.32
CA SER A 140 1.25 -1.66 17.91
C SER A 140 0.63 -3.01 18.16
N ILE A 141 1.44 -4.06 18.12
CA ILE A 141 1.02 -5.40 18.55
C ILE A 141 0.88 -5.41 20.09
N GLU A 142 -0.24 -5.93 20.58
CA GLU A 142 -0.48 -6.15 22.01
C GLU A 142 0.64 -6.97 22.65
N GLY A 143 1.03 -6.60 23.87
CA GLY A 143 2.11 -7.24 24.62
C GLY A 143 3.48 -6.60 24.41
N TYR A 144 3.65 -5.75 23.40
CA TYR A 144 4.84 -4.91 23.27
C TYR A 144 4.69 -3.62 24.08
N ALA A 145 5.73 -3.28 24.85
CA ALA A 145 5.79 -2.05 25.63
C ALA A 145 6.58 -0.96 24.89
N ASN A 146 6.13 0.30 24.99
CA ASN A 146 6.82 1.48 24.45
C ASN A 146 7.17 1.41 22.96
N VAL A 147 6.28 0.81 22.15
CA VAL A 147 6.45 0.75 20.69
C VAL A 147 6.43 2.16 20.13
N THR A 148 7.53 2.55 19.46
CA THR A 148 7.62 3.83 18.76
C THR A 148 7.09 3.65 17.33
N PRO A 149 6.20 4.50 16.80
CA PRO A 149 5.74 4.42 15.42
C PRO A 149 6.87 4.45 14.39
N PHE A 150 6.59 3.98 13.16
CA PHE A 150 7.55 4.14 12.06
C PHE A 150 7.78 5.64 11.81
N ALA A 151 9.04 6.06 11.85
CA ALA A 151 9.38 7.47 11.71
C ALA A 151 9.26 7.93 10.25
N PRO A 152 8.80 9.17 9.98
CA PRO A 152 8.96 9.80 8.67
C PRO A 152 10.43 9.79 8.23
N THR A 153 10.67 9.67 6.92
CA THR A 153 12.03 9.64 6.37
C THR A 153 12.23 10.59 5.20
N VAL A 154 13.46 11.03 5.04
CA VAL A 154 13.95 11.80 3.89
C VAL A 154 14.81 10.95 2.95
N ASP A 155 15.01 9.66 3.27
CA ASP A 155 15.96 8.78 2.58
C ASP A 155 15.66 8.57 1.09
N LEU A 156 14.42 8.82 0.65
CA LEU A 156 14.01 8.73 -0.75
C LEU A 156 14.05 10.08 -1.48
N ILE A 157 14.07 11.22 -0.78
CA ILE A 157 13.98 12.55 -1.40
C ILE A 157 15.16 12.77 -2.35
N GLY A 158 14.87 13.28 -3.54
CA GLY A 158 15.82 13.50 -4.62
C GLY A 158 16.18 12.24 -5.42
N LYS A 159 15.66 11.06 -5.04
CA LYS A 159 15.86 9.84 -5.85
C LYS A 159 14.93 9.83 -7.05
N HIS A 160 15.49 9.33 -8.14
CA HIS A 160 14.81 8.97 -9.37
C HIS A 160 14.97 7.46 -9.55
N ILE A 161 13.88 6.72 -9.39
CA ILE A 161 13.91 5.26 -9.30
C ILE A 161 13.06 4.67 -10.42
N LEU A 162 13.62 3.74 -11.18
CA LEU A 162 12.92 2.93 -12.16
C LEU A 162 12.31 1.69 -11.48
N TYR A 163 11.00 1.55 -11.58
CA TYR A 163 10.24 0.36 -11.20
C TYR A 163 9.78 -0.39 -12.44
N ARG A 164 10.27 -1.61 -12.63
CA ARG A 164 9.85 -2.51 -13.71
C ARG A 164 8.92 -3.57 -13.14
N TYR A 165 7.61 -3.38 -13.30
CA TYR A 165 6.58 -4.30 -12.78
C TYR A 165 6.47 -5.57 -13.62
N THR A 166 6.68 -5.46 -14.93
CA THR A 166 6.71 -6.58 -15.89
C THR A 166 7.69 -6.23 -17.02
N PRO A 167 8.00 -7.13 -17.97
CA PRO A 167 8.70 -6.76 -19.20
C PRO A 167 7.97 -5.68 -20.04
N ARG A 168 6.64 -5.58 -19.90
CA ARG A 168 5.79 -4.59 -20.59
C ARG A 168 5.68 -3.27 -19.82
N ASP A 169 5.58 -3.32 -18.50
CA ASP A 169 5.13 -2.21 -17.66
C ASP A 169 6.28 -1.68 -16.79
N ALA A 170 6.63 -0.41 -17.00
CA ALA A 170 7.71 0.26 -16.28
C ALA A 170 7.38 1.73 -16.01
N TYR A 171 7.65 2.16 -14.78
CA TYR A 171 7.42 3.50 -14.29
C TYR A 171 8.69 4.04 -13.65
N GLU A 172 8.88 5.34 -13.74
CA GLU A 172 9.87 6.03 -12.92
C GLU A 172 9.17 6.88 -11.87
N HIS A 173 9.71 6.89 -10.65
CA HIS A 173 9.29 7.78 -9.59
C HIS A 173 10.40 8.77 -9.27
N VAL A 174 10.04 10.05 -9.10
CA VAL A 174 10.91 11.11 -8.60
C VAL A 174 10.34 11.61 -7.28
N TYR A 175 11.05 11.38 -6.19
CA TYR A 175 10.61 11.77 -4.85
C TYR A 175 11.02 13.23 -4.58
N LEU A 176 10.05 14.15 -4.63
CA LEU A 176 10.33 15.59 -4.67
C LEU A 176 10.61 16.16 -3.28
N ASN A 177 9.80 15.81 -2.30
CA ASN A 177 9.88 16.29 -0.92
C ASN A 177 9.15 15.30 0.02
N GLN A 178 8.97 15.65 1.29
CA GLN A 178 8.38 14.77 2.30
C GLN A 178 6.93 14.32 2.01
N GLY A 179 6.19 15.06 1.19
CA GLY A 179 4.77 14.87 0.98
C GLY A 179 4.35 14.60 -0.47
N THR A 180 5.24 14.73 -1.45
CA THR A 180 4.89 14.47 -2.86
C THR A 180 5.97 13.75 -3.65
N PHE A 181 5.53 12.97 -4.63
CA PHE A 181 6.37 12.34 -5.64
C PHE A 181 5.72 12.49 -7.02
N THR A 182 6.53 12.48 -8.06
CA THR A 182 6.06 12.41 -9.46
C THR A 182 6.25 10.99 -9.97
N TRP A 183 5.24 10.44 -10.63
CA TRP A 183 5.36 9.20 -11.40
C TRP A 183 5.29 9.50 -12.89
N HIS A 184 5.96 8.69 -13.69
CA HIS A 184 5.89 8.72 -15.16
C HIS A 184 5.95 7.30 -15.72
N CYS A 185 4.96 6.94 -16.54
CA CYS A 185 4.90 5.63 -17.18
C CYS A 185 5.79 5.61 -18.44
N LEU A 186 6.89 4.87 -18.39
CA LEU A 186 7.83 4.74 -19.49
C LEU A 186 7.37 3.70 -20.52
N SER A 187 6.66 2.67 -20.07
CA SER A 187 6.05 1.64 -20.90
C SER A 187 4.87 0.99 -20.19
N GLY A 188 3.86 0.56 -20.95
CA GLY A 188 2.67 -0.08 -20.40
C GLY A 188 1.39 0.59 -20.90
N THR A 189 0.28 0.28 -20.23
CA THR A 189 -1.05 0.84 -20.55
C THR A 189 -1.08 2.37 -20.48
N GLU A 190 -0.30 2.99 -19.58
CA GLU A 190 -0.28 4.43 -19.35
C GLU A 190 0.92 5.14 -20.02
N LYS A 191 1.58 4.52 -21.01
CA LYS A 191 2.84 5.04 -21.58
C LYS A 191 2.74 6.54 -21.91
N GLY A 192 3.67 7.33 -21.36
CA GLY A 192 3.77 8.78 -21.56
C GLY A 192 2.92 9.61 -20.60
N LEU A 193 2.08 9.01 -19.76
CA LEU A 193 1.35 9.70 -18.70
C LEU A 193 2.25 9.92 -17.47
N ALA A 194 2.02 11.03 -16.78
CA ALA A 194 2.71 11.40 -15.57
C ALA A 194 1.83 12.30 -14.70
N ASP A 195 1.99 12.21 -13.38
CA ASP A 195 1.39 13.14 -12.43
C ASP A 195 2.22 13.26 -11.14
N THR A 196 1.91 14.28 -10.34
CA THR A 196 2.47 14.46 -9.00
C THR A 196 1.39 14.24 -7.95
N GLU A 197 1.63 13.28 -7.07
CA GLU A 197 0.65 12.80 -6.10
C GLU A 197 1.17 12.97 -4.66
N PRO A 198 0.26 13.08 -3.67
CA PRO A 198 0.66 13.04 -2.28
C PRO A 198 1.21 11.66 -1.92
N CYS A 199 2.26 11.61 -1.10
CA CYS A 199 2.83 10.38 -0.59
C CYS A 199 3.19 10.49 0.90
N LYS A 200 3.23 9.35 1.59
CA LYS A 200 3.78 9.23 2.95
C LYS A 200 5.00 8.30 2.90
N MET A 201 6.16 8.80 3.33
CA MET A 201 7.41 8.04 3.37
C MET A 201 7.82 7.76 4.81
N LEU A 202 7.89 6.49 5.16
CA LEU A 202 8.25 6.00 6.49
C LEU A 202 9.50 5.11 6.41
N LYS A 203 10.35 5.20 7.43
CA LYS A 203 11.49 4.28 7.57
C LYS A 203 11.03 3.01 8.27
N LEU A 204 11.06 1.89 7.56
CA LEU A 204 10.72 0.58 8.11
C LEU A 204 11.89 -0.05 8.88
N ASP A 205 13.09 0.07 8.32
CA ASP A 205 14.34 -0.48 8.86
C ASP A 205 15.55 0.16 8.14
N ASP A 206 16.77 -0.07 8.63
CA ASP A 206 18.01 0.29 7.94
C ASP A 206 18.22 -0.58 6.69
N LYS A 207 18.89 -0.05 5.65
CA LYS A 207 18.97 -0.69 4.34
C LYS A 207 19.57 -2.09 4.35
#